data_AF-A0A2V7WQ68-F1
#
_entry.id   AF-A0A2V7WQ68-F1
#
_cell.length_a   1.000
_cell.length_b   1.000
_cell.length_c   1.000
_cell.angle_alpha   90.00
_cell.angle_beta   90.00
_cell.angle_gamma   90.00
#
_symmetry.space_group_name_H-M   'P 1'
#
loop_
_entity.id
_entity.type
_entity.pdbx_description
1 polymer ?
#
loop_
_entity_poly.entity_id
_entity_poly.type
_entity_poly.pdbx_seq_one_letter_code
_entity_poly.pdbx_strand_id
1 'polypeptide(L)'
;MRTGERAIWVYVVALWIGGLKVFLGTLRPVAESDAERLIVRPLHLLGARSIAWPAVRGTEQMQGGDRLIVYYGTPRGMRFVALNLNLVKGRREFLKLIDERLREMGFEESLVDRSRYLSRKG
;
A
#
# COMPACT_ATOMS: atom_id res chain seq x y z
N MET A 1 21.24 38.80 -15.48
CA MET A 1 20.88 37.70 -14.56
C MET A 1 22.16 37.02 -14.10
N ARG A 2 22.48 37.14 -12.81
CA ARG A 2 23.66 36.47 -12.22
C ARG A 2 23.34 34.97 -12.10
N THR A 3 24.32 34.12 -12.35
CA THR A 3 24.17 32.65 -12.42
C THR A 3 23.47 32.04 -11.19
N GLY A 4 23.61 32.67 -10.01
CA GLY A 4 22.92 32.29 -8.78
C GLY A 4 21.40 32.51 -8.78
N GLU A 5 20.88 33.54 -9.45
CA GLU A 5 19.41 33.75 -9.55
C GLU A 5 18.74 32.62 -10.33
N ARG A 6 19.38 32.16 -11.41
CA ARG A 6 18.86 31.05 -12.22
C ARG A 6 18.80 29.74 -11.43
N ALA A 7 19.81 29.46 -10.62
CA ALA A 7 19.85 28.27 -9.78
C ALA A 7 18.73 28.26 -8.72
N ILE A 8 18.45 29.43 -8.11
CA ILE A 8 17.34 29.58 -7.14
C ILE A 8 16.01 29.31 -7.82
N TRP A 9 15.76 29.87 -9.01
CA TRP A 9 14.51 29.64 -9.73
C TRP A 9 14.33 28.19 -10.17
N VAL A 10 15.39 27.52 -10.62
CA VAL A 10 15.36 26.08 -10.92
C VAL A 10 14.99 25.26 -9.67
N TYR A 11 15.56 25.60 -8.52
CA TYR A 11 15.26 24.94 -7.25
C TYR A 11 13.81 25.17 -6.82
N VAL A 12 13.32 26.41 -6.89
CA VAL A 12 11.93 26.76 -6.54
C VAL A 12 10.94 26.02 -7.46
N VAL A 13 11.19 25.97 -8.77
CA VAL A 13 10.34 25.23 -9.71
C VAL A 13 10.36 23.73 -9.40
N ALA A 14 11.52 23.14 -9.14
CA ALA A 14 11.63 21.73 -8.77
C ALA A 14 10.85 21.41 -7.49
N LEU A 15 10.89 22.31 -6.50
CA LEU A 15 10.16 22.17 -5.25
C LEU A 15 8.64 22.24 -5.47
N TRP A 16 8.16 23.19 -6.27
CA TRP A 16 6.74 23.29 -6.64
C TRP A 16 6.24 22.09 -7.44
N ILE A 17 7.04 21.58 -8.40
CA ILE A 17 6.70 20.36 -9.15
C ILE A 17 6.63 19.15 -8.21
N GLY A 18 7.57 19.04 -7.26
CA GLY A 18 7.55 18.01 -6.23
C GLY A 18 6.30 18.09 -5.35
N GLY A 19 5.98 19.29 -4.85
CA GLY A 19 4.78 19.54 -4.05
C GLY A 19 3.48 19.25 -4.80
N LEU A 20 3.36 19.70 -6.06
CA LEU A 20 2.21 19.42 -6.91
C LEU A 20 2.05 17.92 -7.18
N LYS A 21 3.15 17.20 -7.42
CA LYS A 21 3.11 15.74 -7.61
C LYS A 21 2.61 15.02 -6.35
N VAL A 22 3.07 15.42 -5.17
CA VAL A 22 2.59 14.87 -3.90
C VAL A 22 1.10 15.18 -3.73
N PHE A 23 0.69 16.42 -3.93
CA PHE A 23 -0.71 16.86 -3.86
C PHE A 23 -1.60 16.06 -4.81
N LEU A 24 -1.26 15.96 -6.08
CA LEU A 24 -1.99 15.15 -7.06
C LEU A 24 -2.01 13.66 -6.70
N GLY A 25 -0.95 13.15 -6.06
CA GLY A 25 -0.89 11.81 -5.50
C GLY A 25 -1.92 11.60 -4.37
N THR A 26 -2.22 12.63 -3.57
CA THR A 26 -3.23 12.56 -2.49
C THR A 26 -4.68 12.50 -2.98
N LEU A 27 -4.92 12.83 -4.26
CA LEU A 27 -6.25 12.76 -4.88
C LEU A 27 -6.65 11.32 -5.25
N ARG A 28 -5.71 10.36 -5.22
CA ARG A 28 -5.98 8.95 -5.49
C ARG A 28 -5.84 8.11 -4.23
N PRO A 29 -6.71 7.12 -3.99
CA PRO A 29 -6.61 6.26 -2.81
C PRO A 29 -5.28 5.48 -2.83
N VAL A 30 -4.52 5.53 -1.74
CA VAL A 30 -3.25 4.80 -1.59
C VAL A 30 -3.47 3.30 -1.54
N ALA A 31 -4.63 2.87 -1.06
CA ALA A 31 -5.11 1.51 -1.16
C ALA A 31 -6.62 1.55 -1.41
N GLU A 32 -7.07 0.61 -2.22
CA GLU A 32 -8.47 0.47 -2.64
C GLU A 32 -8.74 -1.01 -2.84
N SER A 33 -9.93 -1.45 -2.48
CA SER A 33 -10.35 -2.84 -2.60
C SER A 33 -11.72 -2.87 -3.26
N ASP A 34 -11.82 -3.65 -4.33
CA ASP A 34 -13.10 -4.00 -4.94
C ASP A 34 -13.38 -5.50 -4.72
N ALA A 35 -14.49 -6.00 -5.29
CA ALA A 35 -14.90 -7.38 -5.14
C ALA A 35 -13.89 -8.39 -5.73
N GLU A 36 -13.09 -8.00 -6.72
CA GLU A 36 -12.19 -8.89 -7.46
C GLU A 36 -10.73 -8.70 -7.09
N ARG A 37 -10.33 -7.48 -6.69
CA ARG A 37 -8.94 -7.07 -6.59
C ARG A 37 -8.68 -6.14 -5.40
N LEU A 38 -7.46 -6.27 -4.88
CA LEU A 38 -6.82 -5.33 -4.00
C LEU A 38 -5.87 -4.45 -4.83
N ILE A 39 -6.15 -3.15 -4.90
CA ILE A 39 -5.33 -2.16 -5.60
C ILE A 39 -4.52 -1.38 -4.57
N VAL A 40 -3.20 -1.46 -4.68
CA VAL A 40 -2.27 -0.77 -3.79
C VAL A 40 -1.36 0.16 -4.57
N ARG A 41 -1.21 1.38 -4.08
CA ARG A 41 -0.40 2.45 -4.71
C ARG A 41 0.70 2.87 -3.73
N PRO A 42 1.74 2.04 -3.55
CA PRO A 42 2.84 2.38 -2.65
C PRO A 42 3.58 3.63 -3.16
N LEU A 43 3.80 4.62 -2.28
CA LEU A 43 4.41 5.91 -2.62
C LEU A 43 5.78 5.80 -3.31
N HIS A 44 6.53 4.74 -3.04
CA HIS A 44 7.87 4.52 -3.58
C HIS A 44 7.88 3.82 -4.94
N LEU A 45 6.73 3.36 -5.45
CA LEU A 45 6.61 2.80 -6.79
C LEU A 45 5.85 3.77 -7.69
N LEU A 46 6.33 3.90 -8.93
CA LEU A 46 5.71 4.75 -9.95
C LEU A 46 4.35 4.22 -10.46
N GLY A 47 3.88 3.07 -9.97
CA GLY A 47 2.69 2.41 -10.49
C GLY A 47 1.83 1.75 -9.42
N ALA A 48 0.52 1.76 -9.66
CA ALA A 48 -0.44 0.96 -8.91
C ALA A 48 -0.18 -0.54 -9.13
N ARG A 49 -0.31 -1.33 -8.07
CA ARG A 49 -0.35 -2.79 -8.13
C ARG A 49 -1.78 -3.24 -7.90
N SER A 50 -2.34 -3.88 -8.91
CA SER A 50 -3.64 -4.56 -8.82
C SER A 50 -3.37 -6.04 -8.58
N ILE A 51 -3.86 -6.56 -7.45
CA ILE A 51 -3.66 -7.93 -7.00
C ILE A 51 -5.04 -8.58 -6.97
N ALA A 52 -5.26 -9.64 -7.75
CA ALA A 52 -6.50 -10.39 -7.68
C ALA A 52 -6.61 -11.08 -6.31
N TRP A 53 -7.78 -11.05 -5.68
CA TRP A 53 -8.00 -11.70 -4.38
C TRP A 53 -7.52 -13.16 -4.36
N PRO A 54 -7.82 -14.01 -5.36
CA PRO A 54 -7.34 -15.41 -5.39
C PRO A 54 -5.81 -15.57 -5.42
N ALA A 55 -5.09 -14.53 -5.84
CA ALA A 55 -3.64 -14.52 -5.84
C ALA A 55 -3.06 -14.18 -4.46
N VAL A 56 -3.84 -13.61 -3.54
CA VAL A 56 -3.39 -13.34 -2.17
C VAL A 56 -3.08 -14.66 -1.46
N ARG A 57 -2.00 -14.65 -0.69
CA ARG A 57 -1.47 -15.81 0.06
C ARG A 57 -1.37 -15.55 1.55
N GLY A 58 -1.24 -14.28 1.92
CA GLY A 58 -1.34 -13.88 3.31
C GLY A 58 -1.22 -12.38 3.48
N THR A 59 -1.53 -11.92 4.67
CA THR A 59 -1.19 -10.58 5.12
C THR A 59 -0.47 -10.66 6.45
N GLU A 60 0.37 -9.66 6.70
CA GLU A 60 1.07 -9.47 7.96
C GLU A 60 0.92 -8.01 8.37
N GLN A 61 0.41 -7.79 9.57
CA GLN A 61 0.25 -6.47 10.16
C GLN A 61 1.01 -6.43 11.49
N MET A 62 1.91 -5.46 11.64
CA MET A 62 2.53 -5.25 12.94
C MET A 62 1.48 -4.70 13.93
N GLN A 63 1.32 -5.34 15.09
CA GLN A 63 0.39 -4.91 16.13
C GLN A 63 0.80 -3.52 16.65
N GLY A 64 -0.13 -2.57 16.61
CA GLY A 64 0.16 -1.16 16.92
C GLY A 64 1.02 -0.44 15.87
N GLY A 65 1.47 -1.12 14.82
CA GLY A 65 2.28 -0.55 13.76
C GLY A 65 1.47 0.15 12.66
N ASP A 66 2.20 0.85 11.79
CA ASP A 66 1.68 1.57 10.64
C ASP A 66 1.89 0.81 9.33
N ARG A 67 2.26 -0.47 9.37
CA ARG A 67 2.58 -1.25 8.17
C ARG A 67 1.69 -2.48 8.03
N LEU A 68 1.24 -2.69 6.80
CA LEU A 68 0.61 -3.92 6.34
C LEU A 68 1.44 -4.49 5.18
N ILE A 69 1.80 -5.76 5.25
CA ILE A 69 2.46 -6.49 4.17
C ILE A 69 1.42 -7.43 3.57
N VAL A 70 1.29 -7.43 2.25
CA VAL A 70 0.43 -8.34 1.50
C VAL A 70 1.31 -9.27 0.68
N TYR A 71 1.21 -10.56 0.93
CA TYR A 71 1.87 -11.64 0.19
C TYR A 71 0.94 -12.15 -0.90
N TYR A 72 1.44 -12.26 -2.13
CA TYR A 72 0.66 -12.71 -3.28
C TYR A 72 1.48 -13.53 -4.27
N GLY A 73 0.81 -14.46 -4.94
CA GLY A 73 1.39 -15.30 -5.98
C GLY A 73 1.44 -14.59 -7.33
N THR A 74 2.51 -14.87 -8.08
CA THR A 74 2.64 -14.50 -9.50
C THR A 74 3.15 -15.71 -10.28
N PRO A 75 3.06 -15.71 -11.63
CA PRO A 75 3.69 -16.75 -12.44
C PRO A 75 5.20 -16.90 -12.20
N ARG A 76 5.86 -15.86 -11.64
CA ARG A 76 7.29 -15.85 -11.30
C ARG A 76 7.56 -16.17 -9.82
N GLY A 77 6.58 -16.73 -9.11
CA GLY A 77 6.67 -17.05 -7.68
C GLY A 77 6.01 -16.02 -6.75
N MET A 78 6.27 -16.19 -5.46
CA MET A 78 5.71 -15.34 -4.40
C MET A 78 6.31 -13.93 -4.44
N ARG A 79 5.47 -12.92 -4.23
CA ARG A 79 5.84 -11.51 -4.10
C ARG A 79 5.16 -10.92 -2.88
N PHE A 80 5.65 -9.77 -2.43
CA PHE A 80 5.02 -9.01 -1.37
C PHE A 80 4.97 -7.53 -1.74
N VAL A 81 4.04 -6.82 -1.12
CA VAL A 81 3.95 -5.36 -1.16
C VAL A 81 3.72 -4.84 0.25
N ALA A 82 4.52 -3.85 0.64
CA ALA A 82 4.36 -3.17 1.92
C ALA A 82 3.57 -1.88 1.72
N LEU A 83 2.51 -1.74 2.52
CA LEU A 83 1.66 -0.57 2.63
C LEU A 83 1.97 0.17 3.92
N ASN A 84 2.13 1.48 3.82
CA ASN A 84 2.08 2.34 5.00
C ASN A 84 0.61 2.75 5.24
N LEU A 85 0.04 2.24 6.33
CA LEU A 85 -1.32 2.46 6.78
C LEU A 85 -1.60 3.90 7.21
N ASN A 86 -0.58 4.70 7.56
CA ASN A 86 -0.78 6.14 7.84
C ASN A 86 -1.18 6.93 6.59
N LEU A 87 -0.93 6.38 5.41
CA LEU A 87 -1.29 6.99 4.13
C LEU A 87 -2.66 6.53 3.63
N VAL A 88 -3.26 5.54 4.32
CA VAL A 88 -4.58 5.03 3.97
C VAL A 88 -5.62 5.90 4.68
N LYS A 89 -6.31 6.74 3.91
CA LYS A 89 -7.53 7.43 4.39
C LYS A 89 -8.57 6.37 4.76
N GLY A 90 -9.16 6.47 5.94
CA GLY A 90 -10.09 5.44 6.43
C GLY A 90 -9.39 4.11 6.76
N ARG A 91 -8.20 4.18 7.38
CA ARG A 91 -7.38 3.01 7.76
C ARG A 91 -8.19 1.93 8.49
N ARG A 92 -9.08 2.30 9.41
CA ARG A 92 -9.84 1.33 10.22
C ARG A 92 -10.82 0.56 9.35
N GLU A 93 -11.56 1.28 8.51
CA GLU A 93 -12.52 0.74 7.56
C GLU A 93 -11.83 -0.16 6.52
N PHE A 94 -10.70 0.29 6.00
CA PHE A 94 -9.88 -0.48 5.07
C PHE A 94 -9.38 -1.80 5.68
N LEU A 95 -8.83 -1.76 6.90
CA LEU A 95 -8.37 -2.96 7.59
C LEU A 95 -9.53 -3.92 7.87
N LYS A 96 -10.70 -3.40 8.25
CA LYS A 96 -11.91 -4.21 8.46
C LYS A 96 -12.33 -4.92 7.18
N LEU A 97 -12.38 -4.19 6.06
CA LEU A 97 -12.74 -4.76 4.75
C LEU A 97 -11.75 -5.85 4.32
N ILE A 98 -10.44 -5.61 4.46
CA ILE A 98 -9.43 -6.64 4.17
C ILE A 98 -9.64 -7.86 5.07
N ASP A 99 -9.89 -7.67 6.36
CA ASP A 99 -10.09 -8.75 7.31
C ASP A 99 -11.29 -9.63 6.94
N GLU A 100 -12.42 -8.99 6.68
CA GLU A 100 -13.66 -9.65 6.23
C GLU A 100 -13.40 -10.44 4.95
N ARG A 101 -12.76 -9.83 3.96
CA ARG A 101 -12.49 -10.48 2.67
C ARG A 101 -11.55 -11.68 2.79
N LEU A 102 -10.51 -11.59 3.63
CA LEU A 102 -9.59 -12.70 3.84
C LEU A 102 -10.26 -13.84 4.62
N ARG A 103 -11.09 -13.53 5.61
CA ARG A 103 -11.88 -14.53 6.34
C ARG A 103 -12.87 -15.24 5.42
N GLU A 104 -13.56 -14.53 4.52
CA GLU A 104 -14.42 -15.13 3.49
C GLU A 104 -13.66 -16.11 2.60
N MET A 105 -12.39 -15.84 2.31
CA MET A 105 -11.52 -16.72 1.56
C MET A 105 -10.98 -17.91 2.40
N GLY A 106 -11.34 -18.01 3.68
CA GLY A 106 -10.89 -19.06 4.58
C GLY A 106 -9.46 -18.87 5.08
N PHE A 107 -8.99 -17.62 5.18
CA PHE A 107 -7.72 -17.34 5.84
C PHE A 107 -7.92 -17.39 7.34
N GLU A 108 -6.98 -18.04 8.03
CA GLU A 108 -6.98 -18.14 9.48
C GLU A 108 -6.06 -17.06 10.06
N GLU A 109 -6.51 -16.47 11.17
CA GLU A 109 -5.73 -15.50 11.91
C GLU A 109 -4.71 -16.21 12.81
N SER A 110 -3.49 -15.72 12.81
CA SER A 110 -2.41 -16.17 13.69
C SER A 110 -1.74 -14.94 14.31
N LEU A 111 -1.74 -14.87 15.63
CA LEU A 111 -1.05 -13.82 16.38
C LEU A 111 0.32 -14.36 16.82
N VAL A 112 1.39 -13.66 16.44
CA VAL A 112 2.77 -13.99 16.80
C VAL A 112 3.37 -12.72 17.40
N ASP A 113 3.77 -12.73 18.67
CA ASP A 113 4.35 -11.60 19.43
C ASP A 113 3.85 -10.19 19.02
N ARG A 114 4.47 -9.58 17.99
CA ARG A 114 4.20 -8.22 17.52
C ARG A 114 3.54 -8.13 16.15
N SER A 115 3.11 -9.25 15.57
CA SER A 115 2.54 -9.35 14.24
C SER A 115 1.26 -10.18 14.23
N ARG A 116 0.29 -9.72 13.44
CA ARG A 116 -0.96 -10.40 13.11
C ARG A 116 -0.85 -10.90 11.68
N TYR A 117 -0.92 -12.21 11.52
CA TYR A 117 -0.89 -12.87 10.22
C TYR A 117 -2.28 -13.39 9.86
N LEU A 118 -2.65 -13.24 8.59
CA LEU A 118 -3.75 -13.99 7.99
C LEU A 118 -3.16 -14.83 6.89
N SER A 119 -3.30 -16.15 6.96
CA SER A 119 -2.78 -17.06 5.94
C SER A 119 -3.70 -18.26 5.78
N ARG A 120 -3.63 -18.93 4.63
CA ARG A 120 -4.30 -20.21 4.44
C ARG A 120 -3.35 -21.33 4.86
N LYS A 121 -3.85 -22.33 5.59
CA LYS A 121 -3.14 -23.62 5.66
C LYS A 121 -3.06 -24.17 4.24
N GLY A 122 -1.85 -24.54 3.83
CA GLY A 122 -1.54 -25.03 2.49
C GLY A 122 -2.42 -26.19 2.07
#